data_AF-A0A6G8IAU3-F1
#
_entry.id   AF-A0A6G8IAU3-F1
#
_cell.length_a   1.000
_cell.length_b   1.000
_cell.length_c   1.000
_cell.angle_alpha   90.00
_cell.angle_beta   90.00
_cell.angle_gamma   90.00
#
_symmetry.space_group_name_H-M   'P 1'
#
loop_
_entity.id
_entity.type
_entity.pdbx_description
1 polymer ?
#
loop_
_entity_poly.entity_id
_entity_poly.type
_entity_poly.pdbx_seq_one_letter_code
_entity_poly.pdbx_strand_id
1 'polypeptide(L)'
;MDKNPWDTLGWRALSRESKLVRHLLGSGVTALGRANYADQTGEYYTAFFGLSVGVERLAKLILVADYALSNRGRLPTQSEVKKYGHNIKSLLMLISVIAEKHSIKLQYSKPTTIISEKIVECLDAFADASRGRYANFTALGDPNIEGQFEPIRKWWTEVAELILQEHYYGKKKAQIRVASNAKIVDAMIGNFSAVLHFDEAGGVMSDVISASVRTGQTKYVQKYGRYHALTVIRWMSDIFCELCRKACYEFQIVEFFGHHELFWTYTVDDTFLKNRKVWPLS
;
A
#
# COMPACT_ATOMS: atom_id res chain seq x y z
N MET A 1 29.85 10.20 -19.84
CA MET A 1 28.53 9.77 -20.34
C MET A 1 28.35 10.41 -21.71
N ASP A 2 28.53 9.64 -22.78
CA ASP A 2 28.56 10.18 -24.16
C ASP A 2 27.19 10.14 -24.86
N LYS A 3 26.16 9.61 -24.18
CA LYS A 3 24.77 9.59 -24.65
C LYS A 3 23.88 10.33 -23.67
N ASN A 4 23.08 11.27 -24.18
CA ASN A 4 22.03 11.92 -23.41
C ASN A 4 20.97 10.85 -23.03
N PRO A 5 20.73 10.59 -21.73
CA PRO A 5 19.79 9.55 -21.30
C PRO A 5 18.38 9.71 -21.90
N TRP A 6 17.95 10.95 -22.11
CA TRP A 6 16.61 11.31 -22.60
C TRP A 6 16.34 10.84 -24.04
N ASP A 7 17.39 10.52 -24.79
CA ASP A 7 17.30 10.08 -26.18
C ASP A 7 17.14 8.56 -26.30
N THR A 8 17.31 7.81 -25.21
CA THR A 8 17.15 6.37 -25.21
C THR A 8 15.69 5.95 -25.01
N LEU A 9 15.23 4.95 -25.77
CA LEU A 9 13.90 4.36 -25.59
C LEU A 9 13.75 3.68 -24.23
N GLY A 10 14.82 3.04 -23.74
CA GLY A 10 14.86 2.37 -22.44
C GLY A 10 14.60 3.34 -21.29
N TRP A 11 15.28 4.48 -21.27
CA TRP A 11 15.05 5.51 -20.27
C TRP A 11 13.61 6.05 -20.30
N ARG A 12 13.06 6.34 -21.50
CA ARG A 12 11.68 6.84 -21.63
C ARG A 12 10.65 5.83 -21.11
N ALA A 13 10.87 4.54 -21.36
CA ALA A 13 10.00 3.47 -20.88
C ALA A 13 10.06 3.36 -19.35
N LEU A 14 11.27 3.33 -18.77
CA LEU A 14 11.45 3.32 -17.31
C LEU A 14 10.86 4.58 -16.66
N SER A 15 11.07 5.76 -17.24
CA SER A 15 10.49 7.02 -16.75
C SER A 15 8.96 6.97 -16.64
N ARG A 16 8.28 6.44 -17.68
CA ARG A 16 6.82 6.30 -17.70
C ARG A 16 6.36 5.28 -16.66
N GLU A 17 7.03 4.15 -16.56
CA GLU A 17 6.71 3.11 -15.58
C GLU A 17 6.92 3.60 -14.15
N SER A 18 8.06 4.25 -13.84
CA SER A 18 8.32 4.82 -12.52
C SER A 18 7.30 5.88 -12.11
N LYS A 19 6.86 6.74 -13.05
CA LYS A 19 5.80 7.73 -12.79
C LYS A 19 4.45 7.06 -12.51
N LEU A 20 4.10 6.03 -13.27
CA LEU A 20 2.90 5.23 -13.04
C LEU A 20 2.94 4.60 -11.64
N VAL A 21 4.04 3.94 -11.29
CA VAL A 21 4.23 3.30 -9.98
C VAL A 21 4.11 4.30 -8.84
N ARG A 22 4.82 5.43 -8.91
CA ARG A 22 4.72 6.51 -7.92
C ARG A 22 3.28 6.98 -7.76
N HIS A 23 2.55 7.15 -8.86
CA HIS A 23 1.15 7.59 -8.79
C HIS A 23 0.27 6.54 -8.11
N LEU A 24 0.34 5.27 -8.54
CA LEU A 24 -0.44 4.16 -7.97
C LEU A 24 -0.21 3.97 -6.47
N LEU A 25 1.06 4.00 -6.04
CA LEU A 25 1.43 3.87 -4.64
C LEU A 25 0.90 5.05 -3.83
N GLY A 26 1.11 6.28 -4.30
CA GLY A 26 0.69 7.47 -3.58
C GLY A 26 -0.82 7.63 -3.51
N SER A 27 -1.53 7.44 -4.63
CA SER A 27 -2.99 7.51 -4.65
C SER A 27 -3.61 6.40 -3.81
N GLY A 28 -3.06 5.18 -3.87
CA GLY A 28 -3.54 4.04 -3.08
C GLY A 28 -3.38 4.26 -1.58
N VAL A 29 -2.22 4.76 -1.13
CA VAL A 29 -2.00 5.13 0.26
C VAL A 29 -2.91 6.27 0.73
N THR A 30 -3.14 7.26 -0.13
CA THR A 30 -4.03 8.40 0.17
C THR A 30 -5.46 7.91 0.34
N ALA A 31 -5.93 7.04 -0.56
CA ALA A 31 -7.24 6.41 -0.48
C ALA A 31 -7.40 5.58 0.80
N LEU A 32 -6.38 4.81 1.18
CA LEU A 32 -6.39 4.05 2.43
C LEU A 32 -6.58 4.94 3.68
N GLY A 33 -6.04 6.17 3.62
CA GLY A 33 -6.20 7.17 4.67
C GLY A 33 -7.59 7.82 4.74
N ARG A 34 -8.47 7.53 3.78
CA ARG A 34 -9.84 8.07 3.64
C ARG A 34 -10.91 7.00 3.85
N ALA A 35 -10.61 5.75 3.46
CA ALA A 35 -11.48 4.59 3.56
C ALA A 35 -12.18 4.44 4.92
N ASN A 36 -13.50 4.22 4.86
CA ASN A 36 -14.39 4.01 6.00
C ASN A 36 -15.68 3.28 5.57
N TYR A 37 -16.45 2.78 6.54
CA TYR A 37 -17.72 2.08 6.32
C TYR A 37 -18.89 2.90 5.76
N ALA A 38 -18.89 4.23 5.91
CA ALA A 38 -20.10 5.04 5.73
C ALA A 38 -20.37 5.34 4.25
N ASP A 39 -19.61 6.27 3.67
CA ASP A 39 -19.73 6.72 2.28
C ASP A 39 -18.46 6.44 1.46
N GLN A 40 -17.37 6.02 2.12
CA GLN A 40 -16.05 5.85 1.50
C GLN A 40 -15.61 4.40 1.38
N THR A 41 -16.57 3.48 1.24
CA THR A 41 -16.28 2.07 0.95
C THR A 41 -15.48 1.92 -0.36
N GLY A 42 -15.77 2.76 -1.36
CA GLY A 42 -15.03 2.79 -2.63
C GLY A 42 -13.55 3.20 -2.49
N GLU A 43 -13.17 3.89 -1.41
CA GLU A 43 -11.77 4.24 -1.14
C GLU A 43 -10.96 3.00 -0.73
N TYR A 44 -11.57 1.96 -0.14
CA TYR A 44 -10.88 0.68 0.10
C TYR A 44 -10.45 0.05 -1.22
N TYR A 45 -11.36 -0.05 -2.19
CA TYR A 45 -11.04 -0.61 -3.51
C TYR A 45 -10.00 0.24 -4.24
N THR A 46 -10.13 1.57 -4.20
CA THR A 46 -9.14 2.49 -4.76
C THR A 46 -7.75 2.25 -4.13
N ALA A 47 -7.71 2.08 -2.81
CA ALA A 47 -6.49 1.76 -2.08
C ALA A 47 -5.91 0.41 -2.51
N PHE A 48 -6.72 -0.65 -2.52
CA PHE A 48 -6.27 -2.00 -2.82
C PHE A 48 -5.80 -2.14 -4.27
N PHE A 49 -6.50 -1.54 -5.24
CA PHE A 49 -6.05 -1.51 -6.63
C PHE A 49 -4.74 -0.73 -6.80
N GLY A 50 -4.63 0.46 -6.21
CA GLY A 50 -3.42 1.28 -6.30
C GLY A 50 -2.21 0.60 -5.64
N LEU A 51 -2.39 0.08 -4.42
CA LEU A 51 -1.32 -0.53 -3.64
C LEU A 51 -0.88 -1.88 -4.21
N SER A 52 -1.81 -2.78 -4.56
CA SER A 52 -1.45 -4.11 -5.09
C SER A 52 -0.66 -3.98 -6.39
N VAL A 53 -1.16 -3.19 -7.35
CA VAL A 53 -0.50 -2.99 -8.65
C VAL A 53 0.77 -2.17 -8.51
N GLY A 54 0.78 -1.14 -7.67
CA GLY A 54 1.94 -0.29 -7.43
C GLY A 54 3.10 -1.07 -6.78
N VAL A 55 2.82 -1.88 -5.76
CA VAL A 55 3.82 -2.72 -5.08
C VAL A 55 4.37 -3.78 -6.04
N GLU A 56 3.51 -4.49 -6.79
CA GLU A 56 3.94 -5.47 -7.78
C GLU A 56 4.90 -4.84 -8.81
N ARG A 57 4.52 -3.68 -9.37
CA ARG A 57 5.32 -3.00 -10.39
C ARG A 57 6.61 -2.41 -9.85
N LEU A 58 6.63 -1.89 -8.62
CA LEU A 58 7.87 -1.45 -7.98
C LEU A 58 8.83 -2.63 -7.77
N ALA A 59 8.34 -3.78 -7.32
CA ALA A 59 9.17 -4.97 -7.20
C ALA A 59 9.73 -5.42 -8.56
N LYS A 60 8.94 -5.33 -9.63
CA LYS A 60 9.40 -5.59 -11.00
C LYS A 60 10.43 -4.57 -11.49
N LEU A 61 10.32 -3.29 -11.14
CA LEU A 61 11.35 -2.30 -11.44
C LEU A 61 12.69 -2.63 -10.75
N ILE A 62 12.65 -3.10 -9.51
CA ILE A 62 13.83 -3.59 -8.79
C ILE A 62 14.45 -4.79 -9.51
N LEU A 63 13.63 -5.76 -9.92
CA LEU A 63 14.07 -6.93 -10.69
C LEU A 63 14.66 -6.56 -12.06
N VAL A 64 14.09 -5.55 -12.73
CA VAL A 64 14.63 -5.00 -13.99
C VAL A 64 16.00 -4.37 -13.77
N ALA A 65 16.20 -3.64 -12.67
CA ALA A 65 17.50 -3.07 -12.32
C ALA A 65 18.55 -4.16 -12.02
N ASP A 66 18.18 -5.19 -11.24
CA ASP A 66 19.04 -6.35 -10.99
C ASP A 66 19.42 -7.09 -12.27
N TYR A 67 18.45 -7.29 -13.17
CA TYR A 67 18.70 -7.93 -14.46
C TYR A 67 19.70 -7.13 -15.29
N ALA A 68 19.52 -5.81 -15.41
CA ALA A 68 20.42 -4.96 -16.18
C ALA A 68 21.85 -4.96 -15.62
N LEU A 69 22.00 -4.89 -14.29
CA LEU A 69 23.28 -5.01 -13.61
C LEU A 69 23.95 -6.37 -13.86
N SER A 70 23.17 -7.44 -13.92
CA SER A 70 23.68 -8.81 -14.14
C SER A 70 23.96 -9.12 -15.62
N ASN A 71 23.41 -8.34 -16.55
CA ASN A 71 23.44 -8.61 -18.00
C ASN A 71 24.12 -7.50 -18.80
N ARG A 72 25.19 -6.90 -18.26
CA ARG A 72 26.02 -5.89 -18.95
C ARG A 72 25.20 -4.71 -19.50
N GLY A 73 24.22 -4.24 -18.73
CA GLY A 73 23.36 -3.11 -19.09
C GLY A 73 22.17 -3.44 -20.00
N ARG A 74 22.02 -4.69 -20.45
CA ARG A 74 20.86 -5.08 -21.26
C ARG A 74 19.59 -5.11 -20.42
N LEU A 75 18.56 -4.37 -20.84
CA LEU A 75 17.23 -4.43 -20.23
C LEU A 75 16.52 -5.76 -20.56
N PRO A 76 15.70 -6.31 -19.64
CA PRO A 76 14.97 -7.55 -19.87
C PRO A 76 13.88 -7.37 -20.93
N THR A 77 13.55 -8.46 -21.62
CA THR A 77 12.38 -8.50 -22.51
C THR A 77 11.09 -8.63 -21.70
N GLN A 78 9.93 -8.40 -22.34
CA GLN A 78 8.64 -8.63 -21.69
C GLN A 78 8.48 -10.09 -21.21
N SER A 79 9.01 -11.07 -21.94
CA SER A 79 8.95 -12.47 -21.55
C SER A 79 9.75 -12.73 -20.27
N GLU A 80 10.93 -12.11 -20.11
CA GLU A 80 11.71 -12.21 -18.87
C GLU A 80 10.96 -11.60 -17.68
N VAL A 81 10.38 -10.41 -17.85
CA VAL A 81 9.63 -9.75 -16.76
C VAL A 81 8.40 -10.57 -16.35
N LYS A 82 7.73 -11.25 -17.30
CA LYS A 82 6.58 -12.12 -17.01
C LYS A 82 6.94 -13.34 -16.15
N LYS A 83 8.18 -13.85 -16.24
CA LYS A 83 8.62 -15.01 -15.44
C LYS A 83 8.62 -14.74 -13.93
N TYR A 84 8.72 -13.48 -13.51
CA TYR A 84 8.64 -13.11 -12.10
C TYR A 84 7.24 -13.29 -11.50
N GLY A 85 6.21 -13.47 -12.33
CA GLY A 85 4.83 -13.65 -11.87
C GLY A 85 4.20 -12.35 -11.34
N HIS A 86 3.12 -12.51 -10.57
CA HIS A 86 2.32 -11.41 -10.00
C HIS A 86 2.12 -11.53 -8.48
N ASN A 87 2.59 -12.62 -7.85
CA ASN A 87 2.43 -12.81 -6.42
C ASN A 87 3.33 -11.83 -5.65
N ILE A 88 2.71 -10.95 -4.88
CA ILE A 88 3.38 -9.87 -4.17
C ILE A 88 4.33 -10.44 -3.12
N LYS A 89 3.91 -11.46 -2.36
CA LYS A 89 4.79 -12.08 -1.33
C LYS A 89 6.06 -12.64 -1.96
N SER A 90 5.93 -13.39 -3.05
CA SER A 90 7.06 -13.95 -3.80
C SER A 90 7.99 -12.84 -4.32
N LEU A 91 7.43 -11.78 -4.87
CA LEU A 91 8.20 -10.63 -5.35
C LEU A 91 8.97 -9.94 -4.21
N LEU A 92 8.35 -9.75 -3.04
CA LEU A 92 9.02 -9.16 -1.87
C LEU A 92 10.15 -10.05 -1.33
N MET A 93 10.01 -11.37 -1.41
CA MET A 93 11.11 -12.29 -1.08
C MET A 93 12.28 -12.15 -2.05
N LEU A 94 12.01 -12.11 -3.36
CA LEU A 94 13.04 -11.94 -4.39
C LEU A 94 13.83 -10.64 -4.23
N ILE A 95 13.16 -9.51 -3.99
CA ILE A 95 13.87 -8.23 -3.82
C ILE A 95 14.66 -8.15 -2.51
N SER A 96 14.29 -8.94 -1.49
CA SER A 96 15.07 -9.04 -0.25
C SER A 96 16.44 -9.69 -0.56
N VAL A 97 16.43 -10.78 -1.34
CA VAL A 97 17.67 -11.46 -1.80
C VAL A 97 18.51 -10.54 -2.70
N ILE A 98 17.88 -9.71 -3.53
CA ILE A 98 18.60 -8.75 -4.39
C ILE A 98 19.35 -7.70 -3.54
N ALA A 99 18.73 -7.21 -2.47
CA ALA A 99 19.40 -6.26 -1.57
C ALA A 99 20.69 -6.86 -0.97
N GLU A 100 20.66 -8.13 -0.59
CA GLU A 100 21.83 -8.87 -0.11
C GLU A 100 22.86 -9.09 -1.23
N LYS A 101 22.42 -9.57 -2.40
CA LYS A 101 23.27 -9.84 -3.59
C LYS A 101 24.10 -8.62 -3.99
N HIS A 102 23.52 -7.43 -3.94
CA HIS A 102 24.21 -6.17 -4.29
C HIS A 102 24.89 -5.48 -3.11
N SER A 103 24.85 -6.07 -1.91
CA SER A 103 25.38 -5.48 -0.67
C SER A 103 24.86 -4.06 -0.43
N ILE A 104 23.56 -3.85 -0.68
CA ILE A 104 22.93 -2.54 -0.58
C ILE A 104 22.92 -2.09 0.88
N LYS A 105 23.44 -0.89 1.13
CA LYS A 105 23.34 -0.24 2.44
C LYS A 105 21.99 0.46 2.56
N LEU A 106 21.00 -0.28 3.05
CA LEU A 106 19.66 0.27 3.25
C LEU A 106 19.64 1.24 4.44
N GLN A 107 19.09 2.43 4.22
CA GLN A 107 18.72 3.36 5.28
C GLN A 107 17.47 2.86 6.01
N TYR A 108 16.57 2.19 5.30
CA TYR A 108 15.31 1.68 5.81
C TYR A 108 15.22 0.17 5.60
N SER A 109 15.21 -0.59 6.70
CA SER A 109 15.09 -2.04 6.66
C SER A 109 13.68 -2.50 6.30
N LYS A 110 13.58 -3.76 5.87
CA LYS A 110 12.31 -4.44 5.64
C LYS A 110 11.48 -4.40 6.94
N PRO A 111 10.21 -3.95 6.89
CA PRO A 111 9.38 -3.93 8.09
C PRO A 111 9.11 -5.36 8.58
N THR A 112 9.24 -5.58 9.88
CA THR A 112 9.07 -6.88 10.55
C THR A 112 7.81 -6.95 11.41
N THR A 113 6.99 -5.90 11.42
CA THR A 113 5.76 -5.87 12.20
C THR A 113 4.70 -6.78 11.58
N ILE A 114 3.94 -7.49 12.43
CA ILE A 114 2.81 -8.33 12.01
C ILE A 114 1.77 -7.54 11.19
N ILE A 115 1.57 -6.25 11.48
CA ILE A 115 0.64 -5.39 10.73
C ILE A 115 1.11 -5.22 9.28
N SER A 116 2.38 -4.87 9.05
CA SER A 116 2.93 -4.75 7.68
C SER A 116 2.88 -6.08 6.93
N GLU A 117 3.10 -7.21 7.60
CA GLU A 117 2.94 -8.54 7.00
C GLU A 117 1.48 -8.76 6.55
N LYS A 118 0.50 -8.57 7.44
CA LYS A 118 -0.94 -8.71 7.13
C LYS A 118 -1.43 -7.78 6.05
N ILE A 119 -0.87 -6.56 5.95
CA ILE A 119 -1.13 -5.66 4.82
C ILE A 119 -0.68 -6.31 3.51
N VAL A 120 0.53 -6.86 3.45
CA VAL A 120 1.03 -7.56 2.25
C VAL A 120 0.14 -8.76 1.91
N GLU A 121 -0.29 -9.53 2.91
CA GLU A 121 -1.20 -10.66 2.68
C GLU A 121 -2.55 -10.24 2.11
N CYS A 122 -3.13 -9.14 2.61
CA CYS A 122 -4.38 -8.59 2.10
C CYS A 122 -4.22 -8.10 0.65
N LEU A 123 -3.12 -7.40 0.35
CA LEU A 123 -2.86 -6.91 -1.01
C LEU A 123 -2.60 -8.06 -2.00
N ASP A 124 -1.89 -9.10 -1.57
CA ASP A 124 -1.63 -10.30 -2.38
C ASP A 124 -2.92 -11.08 -2.67
N ALA A 125 -3.75 -11.30 -1.64
CA ALA A 125 -5.05 -11.94 -1.77
C ALA A 125 -6.02 -11.12 -2.64
N PHE A 126 -6.00 -9.79 -2.50
CA PHE A 126 -6.77 -8.90 -3.36
C PHE A 126 -6.32 -8.98 -4.81
N ALA A 127 -5.01 -9.01 -5.05
CA ALA A 127 -4.43 -9.06 -6.39
C ALA A 127 -4.80 -10.35 -7.15
N ASP A 128 -5.18 -11.43 -6.48
CA ASP A 128 -5.69 -12.64 -7.15
C ASP A 128 -7.04 -12.33 -7.86
N ALA A 129 -7.00 -12.30 -9.20
CA ALA A 129 -8.17 -11.98 -10.01
C ALA A 129 -9.29 -13.02 -9.84
N SER A 130 -8.96 -14.28 -9.55
CA SER A 130 -9.97 -15.33 -9.35
C SER A 130 -10.70 -15.23 -8.02
N ARG A 131 -10.23 -14.36 -7.10
CA ARG A 131 -10.73 -14.23 -5.73
C ARG A 131 -11.07 -12.77 -5.41
N GLY A 132 -10.06 -11.94 -5.15
CA GLY A 132 -10.24 -10.63 -4.53
C GLY A 132 -10.77 -9.55 -5.46
N ARG A 133 -10.16 -9.35 -6.65
CA ARG A 133 -10.53 -8.23 -7.55
C ARG A 133 -11.97 -8.28 -8.05
N TYR A 134 -12.52 -9.49 -8.19
CA TYR A 134 -13.87 -9.71 -8.70
C TYR A 134 -14.83 -10.27 -7.64
N ALA A 135 -14.46 -10.22 -6.35
CA ALA A 135 -15.27 -10.76 -5.26
C ALA A 135 -16.73 -10.26 -5.28
N ASN A 136 -16.93 -8.96 -5.55
CA ASN A 136 -18.27 -8.38 -5.65
C ASN A 136 -19.08 -8.94 -6.82
N PHE A 137 -18.45 -9.17 -7.98
CA PHE A 137 -19.13 -9.78 -9.12
C PHE A 137 -19.46 -11.25 -8.86
N THR A 138 -18.59 -11.97 -8.17
CA THR A 138 -18.86 -13.35 -7.73
C THR A 138 -20.06 -13.40 -6.79
N ALA A 139 -20.12 -12.49 -5.81
CA ALA A 139 -21.23 -12.42 -4.86
C ALA A 139 -22.59 -12.09 -5.53
N LEU A 140 -22.59 -11.31 -6.61
CA LEU A 140 -23.80 -11.08 -7.42
C LEU A 140 -24.30 -12.36 -8.12
N GLY A 141 -23.39 -13.25 -8.52
CA GLY A 141 -23.70 -14.48 -9.25
C GLY A 141 -24.06 -15.67 -8.35
N ASP A 142 -23.53 -15.71 -7.13
CA ASP A 142 -23.87 -16.72 -6.12
C ASP A 142 -23.82 -16.13 -4.70
N PRO A 143 -24.97 -15.72 -4.14
CA PRO A 143 -25.05 -15.17 -2.80
C PRO A 143 -24.58 -16.13 -1.70
N ASN A 144 -24.51 -17.44 -1.95
CA ASN A 144 -24.06 -18.42 -0.95
C ASN A 144 -22.52 -18.46 -0.79
N ILE A 145 -21.78 -17.80 -1.69
CA ILE A 145 -20.32 -17.62 -1.58
C ILE A 145 -19.99 -16.32 -0.79
N GLU A 146 -20.99 -15.60 -0.30
CA GLU A 146 -20.84 -14.33 0.41
C GLU A 146 -19.75 -14.39 1.50
N GLY A 147 -18.82 -13.45 1.41
CA GLY A 147 -17.87 -13.16 2.47
C GLY A 147 -16.60 -14.02 2.51
N GLN A 148 -16.46 -15.09 1.71
CA GLN A 148 -15.22 -15.89 1.74
C GLN A 148 -13.99 -15.14 1.18
N PHE A 149 -14.20 -14.20 0.25
CA PHE A 149 -13.14 -13.44 -0.41
C PHE A 149 -13.36 -11.92 -0.37
N GLU A 150 -14.23 -11.44 0.53
CA GLU A 150 -14.55 -10.01 0.60
C GLU A 150 -13.35 -9.21 1.14
N PRO A 151 -12.73 -8.34 0.33
CA PRO A 151 -11.45 -7.71 0.67
C PRO A 151 -11.51 -6.75 1.86
N ILE A 152 -12.63 -6.05 2.05
CA ILE A 152 -12.78 -5.06 3.13
C ILE A 152 -12.85 -5.77 4.49
N ARG A 153 -13.64 -6.83 4.58
CA ARG A 153 -13.76 -7.69 5.74
C ARG A 153 -12.43 -8.32 6.08
N LYS A 154 -11.70 -8.86 5.10
CA LYS A 154 -10.35 -9.41 5.31
C LYS A 154 -9.40 -8.34 5.86
N TRP A 155 -9.40 -7.14 5.27
CA TRP A 155 -8.60 -6.03 5.77
C TRP A 155 -8.96 -5.67 7.21
N TRP A 156 -10.26 -5.60 7.51
CA TRP A 156 -10.71 -5.21 8.84
C TRP A 156 -10.29 -6.25 9.90
N THR A 157 -10.58 -7.53 9.65
CA THR A 157 -10.30 -8.61 10.59
C THR A 157 -8.80 -8.86 10.78
N GLU A 158 -7.99 -8.72 9.73
CA GLU A 158 -6.57 -9.07 9.78
C GLU A 158 -5.63 -7.88 9.98
N VAL A 159 -6.04 -6.65 9.63
CA VAL A 159 -5.19 -5.46 9.75
C VAL A 159 -5.77 -4.45 10.73
N ALA A 160 -7.05 -4.08 10.57
CA ALA A 160 -7.65 -3.04 11.41
C ALA A 160 -7.70 -3.46 12.89
N GLU A 161 -8.09 -4.71 13.17
CA GLU A 161 -8.12 -5.21 14.56
C GLU A 161 -6.72 -5.25 15.20
N LEU A 162 -5.66 -5.61 14.46
CA LEU A 162 -4.29 -5.54 14.99
C LEU A 162 -3.88 -4.10 15.33
N ILE A 163 -4.22 -3.15 14.46
CA ILE A 163 -3.99 -1.72 14.72
C ILE A 163 -4.75 -1.25 15.96
N LEU A 164 -6.01 -1.65 16.11
CA LEU A 164 -6.84 -1.28 17.26
C LEU A 164 -6.30 -1.91 18.54
N GLN A 165 -5.86 -3.16 18.51
CA GLN A 165 -5.20 -3.82 19.65
C GLN A 165 -3.94 -3.06 20.08
N GLU A 166 -3.11 -2.62 19.14
CA GLU A 166 -1.86 -1.93 19.46
C GLU A 166 -2.07 -0.49 19.95
N HIS A 167 -3.02 0.24 19.34
CA HIS A 167 -3.10 1.70 19.48
C HIS A 167 -4.40 2.24 20.09
N TYR A 168 -5.42 1.40 20.31
CA TYR A 168 -6.72 1.84 20.79
C TYR A 168 -7.22 1.05 22.01
N TYR A 169 -7.34 -0.27 21.92
CA TYR A 169 -7.85 -1.11 23.00
C TYR A 169 -6.91 -1.06 24.22
N GLY A 170 -7.49 -0.90 25.41
CA GLY A 170 -6.75 -0.70 26.66
C GLY A 170 -6.05 0.67 26.77
N LYS A 171 -6.08 1.53 25.74
CA LYS A 171 -5.50 2.87 25.79
C LYS A 171 -6.53 3.85 26.33
N LYS A 172 -6.59 3.96 27.67
CA LYS A 172 -7.59 4.77 28.42
C LYS A 172 -7.83 6.16 27.81
N LYS A 173 -6.78 6.91 27.48
CA LYS A 173 -6.91 8.26 26.87
C LYS A 173 -7.60 8.21 25.49
N ALA A 174 -7.26 7.25 24.65
CA ALA A 174 -7.85 7.09 23.32
C ALA A 174 -9.34 6.70 23.41
N GLN A 175 -9.65 5.70 24.24
CA GLN A 175 -11.01 5.20 24.41
C GLN A 175 -11.93 6.25 25.05
N ILE A 176 -11.48 6.97 26.08
CA ILE A 176 -12.26 8.06 26.68
C ILE A 176 -12.54 9.15 25.64
N ARG A 177 -11.55 9.54 24.84
CA ARG A 177 -11.75 10.56 23.81
C ARG A 177 -12.80 10.15 22.79
N VAL A 178 -12.73 8.91 22.27
CA VAL A 178 -13.69 8.40 21.29
C VAL A 178 -15.09 8.28 21.90
N ALA A 179 -15.20 7.69 23.10
CA ALA A 179 -16.48 7.52 23.78
C ALA A 179 -17.13 8.86 24.15
N SER A 180 -16.35 9.82 24.65
CA SER A 180 -16.84 11.16 25.00
C SER A 180 -17.38 11.89 23.76
N ASN A 181 -16.62 11.87 22.66
CA ASN A 181 -17.08 12.47 21.41
C ASN A 181 -18.36 11.80 20.88
N ALA A 182 -18.45 10.46 20.95
CA ALA A 182 -19.64 9.74 20.52
C ALA A 182 -20.88 10.10 21.33
N LYS A 183 -20.75 10.23 22.65
CA LYS A 183 -21.84 10.69 23.52
C LYS A 183 -22.30 12.11 23.20
N ILE A 184 -21.37 13.01 22.89
CA ILE A 184 -21.70 14.39 22.52
C ILE A 184 -22.48 14.41 21.20
N VAL A 185 -22.02 13.67 20.18
CA VAL A 185 -22.72 13.59 18.89
C VAL A 185 -24.12 12.99 19.07
N ASP A 186 -24.23 11.88 19.79
CA ASP A 186 -25.50 11.22 20.08
C ASP A 186 -26.47 12.15 20.82
N ALA A 187 -26.02 12.88 21.84
CA ALA A 187 -26.84 13.86 22.54
C ALA A 187 -27.30 15.02 21.65
N MET A 188 -26.52 15.37 20.62
CA MET A 188 -26.85 16.45 19.68
C MET A 188 -27.87 16.03 18.63
N ILE A 189 -27.75 14.81 18.07
CA ILE A 189 -28.51 14.42 16.87
C ILE A 189 -29.27 13.09 16.96
N GLY A 190 -29.02 12.29 18.00
CA GLY A 190 -29.53 10.91 18.10
C GLY A 190 -31.05 10.81 18.07
N ASN A 191 -31.75 11.75 18.72
CA ASN A 191 -33.22 11.72 18.83
C ASN A 191 -33.95 12.07 17.52
N PHE A 192 -33.27 12.60 16.50
CA PHE A 192 -33.90 13.02 15.25
C PHE A 192 -33.14 12.55 14.00
N SER A 193 -32.17 11.65 14.16
CA SER A 193 -31.40 11.06 13.06
C SER A 193 -31.62 9.56 13.00
N ALA A 194 -31.76 9.01 11.80
CA ALA A 194 -31.70 7.58 11.56
C ALA A 194 -30.30 7.21 11.05
N VAL A 195 -29.73 6.14 11.61
CA VAL A 195 -28.47 5.56 11.16
C VAL A 195 -28.77 4.18 10.59
N LEU A 196 -28.29 3.92 9.37
CA LEU A 196 -28.33 2.60 8.77
C LEU A 196 -27.09 2.42 7.92
N HIS A 197 -26.06 1.83 8.52
CA HIS A 197 -24.83 1.46 7.84
C HIS A 197 -24.49 0.00 8.14
N PHE A 198 -23.71 -0.60 7.26
CA PHE A 198 -22.97 -1.83 7.55
C PHE A 198 -21.54 -1.45 7.91
N ASP A 199 -21.00 -2.02 8.97
CA ASP A 199 -19.57 -1.88 9.26
C ASP A 199 -18.73 -2.71 8.28
N GLU A 200 -17.41 -2.53 8.34
CA GLU A 200 -16.47 -3.22 7.48
C GLU A 200 -16.46 -4.76 7.64
N ALA A 201 -17.11 -5.29 8.68
CA ALA A 201 -17.29 -6.74 8.89
C ALA A 201 -18.69 -7.24 8.47
N GLY A 202 -19.56 -6.37 7.95
CA GLY A 202 -20.93 -6.67 7.56
C GLY A 202 -21.96 -6.57 8.69
N GLY A 203 -21.57 -6.07 9.87
CA GLY A 203 -22.46 -5.87 11.00
C GLY A 203 -23.34 -4.62 10.82
N VAL A 204 -24.62 -4.71 11.17
CA VAL A 204 -25.54 -3.57 11.09
C VAL A 204 -25.25 -2.58 12.22
N MET A 205 -25.06 -1.32 11.87
CA MET A 205 -25.03 -0.18 12.79
C MET A 205 -26.30 0.64 12.60
N SER A 206 -27.13 0.70 13.64
CA SER A 206 -28.47 1.31 13.60
C SER A 206 -28.63 2.52 14.53
N ASP A 207 -27.56 2.91 15.24
CA ASP A 207 -27.59 3.99 16.22
C ASP A 207 -26.38 4.93 16.07
N VAL A 208 -26.58 6.20 16.46
CA VAL A 208 -25.60 7.28 16.30
C VAL A 208 -24.35 7.05 17.16
N ILE A 209 -24.52 6.54 18.39
CA ILE A 209 -23.38 6.32 19.29
C ILE A 209 -22.42 5.25 18.75
N SER A 210 -22.92 4.11 18.29
CA SER A 210 -22.13 3.03 17.68
C SER A 210 -21.41 3.50 16.42
N ALA A 211 -22.11 4.19 15.52
CA ALA A 211 -21.51 4.76 14.31
C ALA A 211 -20.42 5.80 14.65
N SER A 212 -20.65 6.64 15.64
CA SER A 212 -19.65 7.63 16.06
C SER A 212 -18.43 6.98 16.73
N VAL A 213 -18.59 5.90 17.49
CA VAL A 213 -17.47 5.13 18.04
C VAL A 213 -16.65 4.49 16.92
N ARG A 214 -17.31 3.83 15.96
CA ARG A 214 -16.65 3.21 14.79
C ARG A 214 -15.89 4.25 13.97
N THR A 215 -16.44 5.45 13.78
CA THR A 215 -15.75 6.59 13.14
C THR A 215 -14.48 6.98 13.90
N GLY A 216 -14.54 6.98 15.23
CA GLY A 216 -13.37 7.26 16.08
C GLY A 216 -12.27 6.21 15.97
N GLN A 217 -12.64 4.92 15.94
CA GLN A 217 -11.72 3.80 15.74
C GLN A 217 -11.07 3.83 14.35
N THR A 218 -11.87 4.11 13.32
CA THR A 218 -11.43 4.18 11.92
C THR A 218 -10.29 5.19 11.75
N LYS A 219 -10.28 6.30 12.50
CA LYS A 219 -9.16 7.26 12.47
C LYS A 219 -7.81 6.66 12.89
N TYR A 220 -7.80 5.66 13.77
CA TYR A 220 -6.58 4.92 14.13
C TYR A 220 -6.19 3.97 13.00
N VAL A 221 -7.16 3.21 12.47
CA VAL A 221 -6.98 2.30 11.34
C VAL A 221 -6.41 3.03 10.12
N GLN A 222 -6.99 4.16 9.71
CA GLN A 222 -6.52 4.98 8.60
C GLN A 222 -5.09 5.50 8.81
N LYS A 223 -4.77 5.96 10.04
CA LYS A 223 -3.45 6.52 10.35
C LYS A 223 -2.37 5.45 10.30
N TYR A 224 -2.57 4.37 11.03
CA TYR A 224 -1.56 3.33 11.18
C TYR A 224 -1.54 2.38 9.98
N GLY A 225 -2.67 2.10 9.36
CA GLY A 225 -2.75 1.33 8.11
C GLY A 225 -1.95 2.00 6.99
N ARG A 226 -2.11 3.33 6.82
CA ARG A 226 -1.25 4.11 5.92
C ARG A 226 0.22 4.01 6.31
N TYR A 227 0.55 4.20 7.58
CA TYR A 227 1.93 4.15 8.05
C TYR A 227 2.59 2.80 7.73
N HIS A 228 1.97 1.69 8.09
CA HIS A 228 2.52 0.35 7.87
C HIS A 228 2.56 -0.06 6.39
N ALA A 229 1.65 0.45 5.54
CA ALA A 229 1.76 0.28 4.09
C ALA A 229 2.94 1.08 3.52
N LEU A 230 3.11 2.32 3.99
CA LEU A 230 4.21 3.19 3.56
C LEU A 230 5.58 2.68 4.04
N THR A 231 5.70 1.97 5.17
CA THR A 231 7.00 1.38 5.57
C THR A 231 7.45 0.28 4.61
N VAL A 232 6.53 -0.51 4.07
CA VAL A 232 6.82 -1.48 2.99
C VAL A 232 7.29 -0.74 1.74
N ILE A 233 6.53 0.28 1.30
CA ILE A 233 6.86 1.09 0.13
C ILE A 233 8.22 1.80 0.29
N ARG A 234 8.51 2.32 1.48
CA ARG A 234 9.77 3.00 1.79
C ARG A 234 10.95 2.06 1.66
N TRP A 235 10.87 0.87 2.23
CA TRP A 235 11.91 -0.15 2.09
C TRP A 235 12.17 -0.52 0.62
N MET A 236 11.12 -0.74 -0.15
CA MET A 236 11.24 -1.03 -1.59
C MET A 236 11.84 0.16 -2.37
N SER A 237 11.42 1.37 -2.03
CA SER A 237 11.92 2.60 -2.64
C SER A 237 13.41 2.78 -2.37
N ASP A 238 13.86 2.46 -1.15
CA ASP A 238 15.27 2.52 -0.76
C ASP A 238 16.13 1.55 -1.60
N ILE A 239 15.69 0.29 -1.74
CA ILE A 239 16.34 -0.69 -2.63
C ILE A 239 16.41 -0.17 -4.07
N PHE A 240 15.29 0.32 -4.61
CA PHE A 240 15.25 0.79 -5.99
C PHE A 240 16.16 2.00 -6.22
N CYS A 241 16.16 2.97 -5.29
CA CYS A 241 17.02 4.14 -5.35
C CYS A 241 18.51 3.74 -5.40
N GLU A 242 18.93 2.82 -4.54
CA GLU A 242 20.32 2.36 -4.51
C GLU A 242 20.70 1.59 -5.77
N LEU A 243 19.83 0.72 -6.29
CA LEU A 243 20.08 0.02 -7.55
C LEU A 243 20.15 0.98 -8.74
N CYS A 244 19.30 2.01 -8.80
CA CYS A 244 19.38 3.03 -9.85
C CYS A 244 20.70 3.79 -9.79
N ARG A 245 21.14 4.20 -8.60
CA ARG A 245 22.44 4.88 -8.42
C ARG A 245 23.60 3.98 -8.85
N LYS A 246 23.60 2.73 -8.40
CA LYS A 246 24.60 1.72 -8.78
C LYS A 246 24.65 1.52 -10.29
N ALA A 247 23.51 1.25 -10.92
CA ALA A 247 23.40 1.04 -12.36
C ALA A 247 23.91 2.24 -13.17
N CYS A 248 23.52 3.44 -12.76
CA CYS A 248 23.85 4.66 -13.48
C CYS A 248 25.31 5.09 -13.28
N TYR A 249 25.79 5.15 -12.04
CA TYR A 249 27.08 5.78 -11.72
C TYR A 249 28.24 4.79 -11.69
N GLU A 250 28.03 3.53 -11.29
CA GLU A 250 29.08 2.52 -11.29
C GLU A 250 29.15 1.76 -12.63
N PHE A 251 27.98 1.39 -13.19
CA PHE A 251 27.91 0.56 -14.41
C PHE A 251 27.62 1.35 -15.69
N GLN A 252 27.42 2.68 -15.60
CA GLN A 252 27.17 3.57 -16.73
C GLN A 252 25.94 3.16 -17.58
N ILE A 253 24.94 2.52 -16.94
CA ILE A 253 23.65 2.16 -17.55
C ILE A 253 22.74 3.41 -17.52
N VAL A 254 22.85 4.23 -18.56
CA VAL A 254 22.20 5.55 -18.64
C VAL A 254 20.68 5.48 -18.54
N GLU A 255 20.07 4.34 -18.87
CA GLU A 255 18.64 4.09 -18.74
C GLU A 255 18.10 4.25 -17.31
N PHE A 256 18.94 4.17 -16.27
CA PHE A 256 18.53 4.35 -14.88
C PHE A 256 18.74 5.77 -14.31
N PHE A 257 19.27 6.70 -15.11
CA PHE A 257 19.57 8.04 -14.66
C PHE A 257 18.33 8.79 -14.15
N GLY A 258 18.41 9.37 -12.95
CA GLY A 258 17.36 10.22 -12.34
C GLY A 258 16.11 9.51 -11.82
N HIS A 259 15.91 8.20 -12.05
CA HIS A 259 14.68 7.53 -11.61
C HIS A 259 14.52 7.40 -10.10
N HIS A 260 15.63 7.39 -9.36
CA HIS A 260 15.63 7.36 -7.89
C HIS A 260 14.94 8.60 -7.26
N GLU A 261 14.96 9.76 -7.93
CA GLU A 261 14.35 10.99 -7.44
C GLU A 261 12.82 10.87 -7.27
N LEU A 262 12.17 10.06 -8.13
CA LEU A 262 10.73 9.81 -8.04
C LEU A 262 10.35 9.08 -6.76
N PHE A 263 11.26 8.25 -6.23
CA PHE A 263 11.01 7.37 -5.09
C PHE A 263 11.60 7.87 -3.77
N TRP A 264 12.54 8.82 -3.80
CA TRP A 264 13.04 9.50 -2.59
C TRP A 264 11.89 10.09 -1.78
N THR A 265 10.82 10.55 -2.43
CA THR A 265 9.66 11.08 -1.68
C THR A 265 9.10 10.11 -0.62
N TYR A 266 9.27 8.79 -0.77
CA TYR A 266 8.89 7.78 0.21
C TYR A 266 9.97 7.45 1.25
N THR A 267 11.24 7.82 1.04
CA THR A 267 12.38 7.58 1.94
C THR A 267 12.55 8.74 2.92
N VAL A 268 11.51 8.93 3.75
CA VAL A 268 11.41 9.95 4.80
C VAL A 268 11.30 9.30 6.18
N ASP A 269 11.50 10.07 7.24
CA ASP A 269 11.44 9.58 8.61
C ASP A 269 10.01 9.15 9.02
N ASP A 270 9.94 8.35 10.10
CA ASP A 270 8.68 7.79 10.61
C ASP A 270 7.66 8.84 11.03
N THR A 271 8.12 10.01 11.51
CA THR A 271 7.22 11.08 11.94
C THR A 271 6.53 11.69 10.71
N PHE A 272 7.28 11.97 9.65
CA PHE A 272 6.69 12.46 8.41
C PHE A 272 5.76 11.42 7.78
N LEU A 273 6.22 10.18 7.65
CA LEU A 273 5.51 9.07 7.00
C LEU A 273 4.17 8.76 7.69
N LYS A 274 4.13 8.82 9.03
CA LYS A 274 2.93 8.61 9.85
C LYS A 274 1.91 9.74 9.73
N ASN A 275 2.36 10.99 9.63
CA ASN A 275 1.49 12.16 9.73
C ASN A 275 1.05 12.72 8.37
N ARG A 276 1.83 12.53 7.31
CA ARG A 276 1.47 12.97 5.97
C ARG A 276 0.29 12.16 5.44
N LYS A 277 -0.80 12.84 5.05
CA LYS A 277 -2.04 12.22 4.57
C LYS A 277 -2.13 12.05 3.06
N VAL A 278 -1.39 12.87 2.30
CA VAL A 278 -1.52 12.96 0.83
C VAL A 278 -0.20 12.58 0.17
N TRP A 279 -0.30 11.65 -0.77
CA TRP A 279 0.77 11.04 -1.54
C TRP A 279 0.33 10.86 -3.02
N PRO A 280 1.26 10.84 -4.00
CA PRO A 280 2.68 11.13 -3.83
C PRO A 280 2.88 12.59 -3.42
N LEU A 281 4.04 12.93 -2.86
CA LEU A 281 4.36 14.33 -2.55
C LEU A 281 4.45 15.11 -3.86
N SER A 282 3.84 16.29 -3.92
CA SER A 282 3.89 17.20 -5.09
C SER A 282 5.32 17.65 -5.37
#